data_AF-Q0HX36-F1
#
_entry.id   AF-Q0HX36-F1
#
_cell.length_a   1.000
_cell.length_b   1.000
_cell.length_c   1.000
_cell.angle_alpha   90.00
_cell.angle_beta   90.00
_cell.angle_gamma   90.00
#
_symmetry.space_group_name_H-M   'P 1'
#
loop_
_entity.id
_entity.type
_entity.pdbx_description
1 polymer ?
#
loop_
_entity_poly.entity_id
_entity_poly.type
_entity_poly.pdbx_seq_one_letter_code
_entity_poly.pdbx_strand_id
1 'polypeptide(L)'
;MAHTYIPLDTYRRKWIFNHKDLPVNDDDKAGILPLTDKSAMLVWNQWISNKSSRAEQFTKGDWAAKANAWTKTDHWQSAWDSEDNSLPEMLAEFIQWPDDTQVYFCYEKYQVIETRWDVFVRNWKCFLFFDDGPILISPKQKQAVMFEQNGQYKLGVRG
;
A
#
# COMPACT_ATOMS: atom_id res chain seq x y z
N MET A 1 -0.16 -13.58 -15.83
CA MET A 1 -1.57 -13.28 -16.15
C MET A 1 -1.71 -11.76 -16.14
N ALA A 2 -2.38 -11.16 -17.11
CA ALA A 2 -2.64 -9.72 -17.07
C ALA A 2 -3.69 -9.41 -16.00
N HIS A 3 -3.42 -8.43 -15.14
CA HIS A 3 -4.42 -7.92 -14.21
C HIS A 3 -5.48 -7.12 -14.97
N THR A 4 -6.67 -7.06 -14.40
CA THR A 4 -7.79 -6.27 -14.89
C THR A 4 -8.16 -5.22 -13.86
N TYR A 5 -8.53 -4.05 -14.35
CA TYR A 5 -8.69 -2.84 -13.57
C TYR A 5 -10.13 -2.33 -13.66
N ILE A 6 -10.55 -1.57 -12.65
CA ILE A 6 -11.74 -0.72 -12.74
C ILE A 6 -11.27 0.74 -12.93
N PRO A 7 -12.04 1.58 -13.64
CA PRO A 7 -11.75 3.01 -13.71
C PRO A 7 -11.69 3.62 -12.31
N LEU A 8 -10.72 4.51 -12.05
CA LEU A 8 -10.58 5.20 -10.76
C LEU A 8 -11.88 5.92 -10.35
N ASP A 9 -12.61 6.47 -11.32
CA ASP A 9 -13.90 7.13 -11.08
C ASP A 9 -15.04 6.20 -10.63
N THR A 10 -14.88 4.89 -10.80
CA THR A 10 -15.82 3.88 -10.29
C THR A 10 -15.34 3.23 -9.00
N TYR A 11 -14.10 3.52 -8.57
CA TYR A 11 -13.55 2.99 -7.34
C TYR A 11 -14.30 3.55 -6.14
N ARG A 12 -14.77 2.67 -5.26
CA ARG A 12 -15.60 3.03 -4.09
C ARG A 12 -14.94 4.10 -3.21
N ARG A 13 -13.60 4.08 -3.10
CA ARG A 13 -12.82 4.99 -2.26
C ARG A 13 -12.15 6.11 -3.05
N LYS A 14 -12.59 6.39 -4.28
CA LYS A 14 -11.99 7.44 -5.15
C LYS A 14 -11.88 8.83 -4.51
N TRP A 15 -12.71 9.12 -3.50
CA TRP A 15 -12.69 10.39 -2.79
C TRP A 15 -11.32 10.68 -2.14
N ILE A 16 -10.55 9.65 -1.76
CA ILE A 16 -9.21 9.82 -1.17
C ILE A 16 -8.20 10.42 -2.17
N PHE A 17 -8.43 10.25 -3.47
CA PHE A 17 -7.60 10.82 -4.54
C PHE A 17 -8.21 12.09 -5.15
N ASN A 18 -9.34 12.56 -4.61
CA ASN A 18 -10.01 13.80 -5.00
C ASN A 18 -10.15 14.75 -3.79
N HIS A 19 -9.37 14.53 -2.74
CA HIS A 19 -9.35 15.38 -1.56
C HIS A 19 -8.73 16.74 -1.91
N LYS A 20 -9.39 17.85 -1.52
CA LYS A 20 -8.96 19.19 -1.92
C LYS A 20 -7.61 19.58 -1.33
N ASP A 21 -7.35 19.16 -0.10
CA ASP A 21 -6.11 19.50 0.63
C ASP A 21 -4.91 18.63 0.21
N LEU A 22 -5.17 17.51 -0.48
CA LEU A 22 -4.15 16.61 -1.00
C LEU A 22 -4.43 16.33 -2.49
N PRO A 23 -4.25 17.35 -3.36
CA PRO A 23 -4.59 17.23 -4.76
C PRO A 23 -3.64 16.25 -5.49
N VAL A 24 -4.23 15.24 -6.11
CA VAL A 24 -3.52 14.34 -7.02
C VAL A 24 -3.65 14.89 -8.44
N ASN A 25 -2.54 15.04 -9.16
CA ASN A 25 -2.55 15.49 -10.55
C ASN A 25 -3.10 14.40 -11.49
N ASP A 26 -3.50 14.79 -12.70
CA ASP A 26 -4.16 13.88 -13.64
C ASP A 26 -3.26 12.74 -14.14
N ASP A 27 -1.95 12.99 -14.29
CA ASP A 27 -0.98 11.97 -14.69
C ASP A 27 -0.83 10.87 -13.61
N ASP A 28 -0.75 11.28 -12.34
CA ASP A 28 -0.69 10.37 -11.20
C ASP A 28 -2.02 9.63 -11.03
N LYS A 29 -3.17 10.29 -11.21
CA LYS A 29 -4.49 9.62 -11.21
C LYS A 29 -4.57 8.53 -12.28
N ALA A 30 -4.03 8.76 -13.47
CA ALA A 30 -3.97 7.76 -14.52
C ALA A 30 -3.07 6.56 -14.14
N GLY A 31 -2.07 6.79 -13.28
CA GLY A 31 -1.19 5.76 -12.73
C GLY A 31 -1.73 5.03 -11.49
N ILE A 32 -2.86 5.47 -10.93
CA ILE A 32 -3.54 4.81 -9.80
C ILE A 32 -4.59 3.87 -10.37
N LEU A 33 -4.29 2.57 -10.32
CA LEU A 33 -5.05 1.53 -11.02
C LEU A 33 -5.69 0.56 -10.01
N PRO A 34 -6.92 0.85 -9.53
CA PRO A 34 -7.67 -0.08 -8.70
C PRO A 34 -7.95 -1.39 -9.46
N LEU A 35 -7.58 -2.51 -8.86
CA LEU A 35 -7.83 -3.83 -9.44
C LEU A 35 -9.31 -4.19 -9.34
N THR A 36 -9.81 -4.97 -10.30
CA THR A 36 -11.08 -5.70 -10.13
C THR A 36 -10.96 -6.68 -8.97
N ASP A 37 -12.08 -7.05 -8.34
CA ASP A 37 -12.11 -8.04 -7.24
C ASP A 37 -11.34 -9.32 -7.56
N LYS A 38 -11.48 -9.84 -8.79
CA LYS A 38 -10.78 -11.05 -9.23
C LYS A 38 -9.25 -10.83 -9.25
N SER A 39 -8.79 -9.71 -9.79
CA SER A 39 -7.36 -9.39 -9.88
C SER A 39 -6.77 -9.06 -8.52
N ALA A 40 -7.48 -8.27 -7.70
CA ALA A 40 -7.11 -7.98 -6.31
C ALA A 40 -6.95 -9.26 -5.49
N MET A 41 -7.91 -10.19 -5.60
CA MET A 41 -7.86 -11.48 -4.93
C MET A 41 -6.64 -12.30 -5.35
N LEU A 42 -6.30 -12.32 -6.63
CA LEU A 42 -5.12 -13.04 -7.13
C LEU A 42 -3.83 -12.44 -6.55
N VAL A 43 -3.69 -11.11 -6.56
CA VAL A 43 -2.54 -10.41 -5.97
C VAL A 43 -2.44 -10.70 -4.47
N TRP A 44 -3.54 -10.56 -3.74
CA TRP A 44 -3.60 -10.83 -2.31
C TRP A 44 -3.23 -12.28 -1.97
N ASN A 45 -3.85 -13.24 -2.64
CA ASN A 45 -3.57 -14.66 -2.40
C ASN A 45 -2.12 -15.04 -2.73
N GLN A 46 -1.54 -14.41 -3.75
CA GLN A 46 -0.17 -14.68 -4.17
C GLN A 46 0.85 -14.08 -3.20
N TRP A 47 0.62 -12.86 -2.72
CA TRP A 47 1.67 -12.07 -2.07
C TRP A 47 1.43 -11.75 -0.60
N ILE A 48 0.19 -11.81 -0.13
CA ILE A 48 -0.20 -11.42 1.23
C ILE A 48 -0.65 -12.65 2.03
N SER A 49 -1.78 -13.25 1.65
CA SER A 49 -2.36 -14.39 2.35
C SER A 49 -3.36 -15.12 1.47
N ASN A 50 -3.33 -16.45 1.46
CA ASN A 50 -4.36 -17.27 0.82
C ASN A 50 -5.50 -17.69 1.77
N LYS A 51 -5.43 -17.34 3.07
CA LYS A 51 -6.41 -17.72 4.10
C LYS A 51 -7.18 -16.54 4.67
N SER A 52 -6.49 -15.44 4.93
CA SER A 52 -7.05 -14.24 5.56
C SER A 52 -7.51 -13.25 4.50
N SER A 53 -8.54 -12.46 4.81
CA SER A 53 -9.06 -11.44 3.88
C SER A 53 -8.61 -10.01 4.19
N ARG A 54 -8.11 -9.77 5.40
CA ARG A 54 -7.59 -8.49 5.91
C ARG A 54 -6.54 -8.72 6.99
N ALA A 55 -5.79 -7.69 7.34
CA ALA A 55 -4.65 -7.81 8.24
C ALA A 55 -5.01 -8.30 9.65
N GLU A 56 -6.12 -7.83 10.21
CA GLU A 56 -6.61 -8.25 11.53
C GLU A 56 -6.92 -9.76 11.62
N GLN A 57 -7.12 -10.42 10.47
CA GLN A 57 -7.41 -11.85 10.39
C GLN A 57 -6.16 -12.70 10.17
N PHE A 58 -4.95 -12.11 10.16
CA PHE A 58 -3.75 -12.90 9.94
C PHE A 58 -3.55 -13.96 11.02
N THR A 59 -3.17 -15.14 10.56
CA THR A 59 -2.92 -16.33 11.37
C THR A 59 -1.44 -16.70 11.32
N LYS A 60 -1.02 -17.68 12.13
CA LYS A 60 0.38 -18.15 12.17
C LYS A 60 0.92 -18.65 10.81
N GLY A 61 0.04 -18.97 9.85
CA GLY A 61 0.42 -19.37 8.50
C GLY A 61 0.78 -18.21 7.58
N ASP A 62 0.35 -16.99 7.91
CA ASP A 62 0.56 -15.80 7.10
C ASP A 62 1.91 -15.18 7.44
N TRP A 63 2.71 -14.85 6.42
CA TRP A 63 4.05 -14.32 6.64
C TRP A 63 4.02 -13.01 7.43
N ALA A 64 3.02 -12.16 7.16
CA ALA A 64 2.82 -10.88 7.84
C ALA A 64 2.50 -11.02 9.34
N ALA A 65 2.03 -12.18 9.80
CA ALA A 65 1.82 -12.46 11.23
C ALA A 65 3.11 -12.82 11.98
N LYS A 66 4.20 -13.12 11.26
CA LYS A 66 5.43 -13.58 11.88
C LYS A 66 6.23 -12.38 12.36
N ALA A 67 6.61 -12.38 13.65
CA ALA A 67 7.40 -11.29 14.23
C ALA A 67 8.72 -11.03 13.48
N ASN A 68 9.34 -12.08 12.94
CA ASN A 68 10.59 -11.97 12.18
C ASN A 68 10.43 -11.46 10.74
N ALA A 69 9.20 -11.28 10.25
CA ALA A 69 8.96 -10.61 8.97
C ALA A 69 9.25 -9.10 9.07
N TRP A 70 9.16 -8.53 10.27
CA TRP A 70 9.27 -7.09 10.53
C TRP A 70 10.53 -6.79 11.32
N THR A 71 11.30 -5.80 10.88
CA THR A 71 12.64 -5.49 11.41
C THR A 71 12.75 -4.10 12.01
N LYS A 72 11.92 -3.16 11.56
CA LYS A 72 11.83 -1.80 12.10
C LYS A 72 10.38 -1.38 12.24
N THR A 73 10.12 -0.49 13.19
CA THR A 73 8.82 0.13 13.42
C THR A 73 9.04 1.62 13.68
N ASP A 74 8.19 2.46 13.10
CA ASP A 74 8.19 3.90 13.34
C ASP A 74 6.79 4.48 13.11
N HIS A 75 6.61 5.80 13.25
CA HIS A 75 5.34 6.49 13.15
C HIS A 75 5.19 7.19 11.79
N TRP A 76 4.11 6.88 11.07
CA TRP A 76 3.77 7.59 9.82
C TRP A 76 2.85 8.78 10.08
N GLN A 77 2.04 8.73 11.15
CA GLN A 77 0.96 9.70 11.38
C GLN A 77 1.49 11.11 11.62
N SER A 78 2.59 11.28 12.35
CA SER A 78 3.21 12.59 12.56
C SER A 78 3.68 13.24 11.26
N ALA A 79 4.26 12.45 10.34
CA ALA A 79 4.63 12.94 9.02
C ALA A 79 3.39 13.24 8.15
N TRP A 80 2.33 12.45 8.32
CA TRP A 80 1.07 12.63 7.60
C TRP A 80 0.40 13.96 7.98
N ASP A 81 0.33 14.25 9.29
CA ASP A 81 -0.25 15.47 9.85
C ASP A 81 0.57 16.75 9.56
N SER A 82 1.83 16.60 9.13
CA SER A 82 2.70 17.74 8.81
C SER A 82 2.36 18.39 7.46
N GLU A 83 2.81 19.63 7.24
CA GLU A 83 2.70 20.29 5.93
C GLU A 83 3.70 19.72 4.90
N ASP A 84 4.75 19.02 5.36
CA ASP A 84 5.71 18.37 4.48
C ASP A 84 5.10 17.10 3.87
N ASN A 85 5.21 16.97 2.54
CA ASN A 85 4.72 15.80 1.83
C ASN A 85 5.80 14.73 1.63
N SER A 86 7.02 14.91 2.15
CA SER A 86 8.06 13.89 2.13
C SER A 86 7.59 12.60 2.82
N LEU A 87 8.04 11.44 2.31
CA LEU A 87 7.90 10.20 3.05
C LEU A 87 8.63 10.28 4.40
N PRO A 88 8.17 9.55 5.43
CA PRO A 88 8.93 9.36 6.66
C PRO A 88 10.36 8.91 6.35
N GLU A 89 11.35 9.52 6.99
CA GLU A 89 12.79 9.31 6.72
C GLU A 89 13.17 7.81 6.73
N MET A 90 12.76 7.08 7.78
CA MET A 90 13.08 5.65 7.89
C MET A 90 12.44 4.81 6.77
N LEU A 91 11.25 5.18 6.29
CA LEU A 91 10.61 4.51 5.14
C LEU A 91 11.37 4.81 3.85
N ALA A 92 11.77 6.07 3.63
CA ALA A 92 12.55 6.48 2.47
C ALA A 92 13.93 5.79 2.43
N GLU A 93 14.61 5.67 3.57
CA GLU A 93 15.89 4.94 3.66
C GLU A 93 15.73 3.43 3.42
N PHE A 94 14.65 2.84 3.93
CA PHE A 94 14.43 1.40 3.82
C PHE A 94 14.01 0.97 2.40
N ILE A 95 13.25 1.79 1.69
CA ILE A 95 12.76 1.51 0.34
C ILE A 95 13.51 2.37 -0.69
N GLN A 96 14.47 1.73 -1.37
CA GLN A 96 15.28 2.32 -2.44
C GLN A 96 14.89 1.72 -3.80
N TRP A 97 13.58 1.61 -4.05
CA TRP A 97 13.09 1.08 -5.33
C TRP A 97 13.23 2.11 -6.44
N PRO A 98 13.54 1.69 -7.68
CA PRO A 98 13.45 2.58 -8.84
C PRO A 98 12.06 3.21 -8.97
N ASP A 99 11.99 4.45 -9.42
CA ASP A 99 10.74 5.22 -9.58
C ASP A 99 9.66 4.46 -10.36
N ASP A 100 10.05 3.76 -11.43
CA ASP A 100 9.15 2.99 -12.30
C ASP A 100 8.73 1.64 -11.72
N THR A 101 9.15 1.31 -10.49
CA THR A 101 8.82 0.04 -9.84
C THR A 101 7.32 -0.09 -9.67
N GLN A 102 6.75 -1.16 -10.23
CA GLN A 102 5.37 -1.54 -9.96
C GLN A 102 5.21 -1.93 -8.49
N VAL A 103 4.22 -1.32 -7.84
CA VAL A 103 3.86 -1.56 -6.44
C VAL A 103 2.37 -1.88 -6.31
N TYR A 104 2.04 -2.63 -5.27
CA TYR A 104 0.67 -2.88 -4.85
C TYR A 104 0.46 -2.31 -3.46
N PHE A 105 -0.59 -1.52 -3.30
CA PHE A 105 -1.12 -1.09 -2.02
C PHE A 105 -2.36 -1.93 -1.69
N CYS A 106 -2.21 -2.86 -0.75
CA CYS A 106 -3.20 -3.89 -0.44
C CYS A 106 -3.95 -3.54 0.85
N TYR A 107 -5.15 -2.94 0.74
CA TYR A 107 -6.00 -2.69 1.91
C TYR A 107 -6.62 -3.98 2.46
N GLU A 108 -7.22 -4.77 1.57
CA GLU A 108 -7.79 -6.08 1.88
C GLU A 108 -7.90 -6.91 0.60
N LYS A 109 -8.32 -8.17 0.70
CA LYS A 109 -8.29 -9.17 -0.39
C LYS A 109 -8.94 -8.73 -1.70
N TYR A 110 -9.99 -7.92 -1.63
CA TYR A 110 -10.71 -7.42 -2.81
C TYR A 110 -10.46 -5.93 -3.07
N GLN A 111 -9.49 -5.33 -2.36
CA GLN A 111 -9.16 -3.91 -2.47
C GLN A 111 -7.66 -3.74 -2.53
N VAL A 112 -7.16 -3.81 -3.76
CA VAL A 112 -5.76 -3.63 -4.08
C VAL A 112 -5.66 -2.58 -5.17
N ILE A 113 -4.74 -1.64 -4.99
CA ILE A 113 -4.38 -0.64 -5.99
C ILE A 113 -3.00 -0.99 -6.52
N GLU A 114 -2.90 -1.07 -7.85
CA GLU A 114 -1.61 -1.10 -8.54
C GLU A 114 -1.20 0.33 -8.89
N THR A 115 0.08 0.65 -8.70
CA THR A 115 0.65 1.91 -9.17
C THR A 115 2.17 1.79 -9.33
N ARG A 116 2.85 2.89 -9.63
CA ARG A 116 4.31 2.97 -9.62
C ARG A 116 4.80 3.56 -8.30
N TRP A 117 6.04 3.23 -7.94
CA TRP A 117 6.65 3.70 -6.70
C TRP A 117 6.68 5.22 -6.62
N ASP A 118 7.06 5.90 -7.70
CA ASP A 118 7.10 7.36 -7.77
C ASP A 118 5.72 8.01 -7.55
N VAL A 119 4.66 7.42 -8.11
CA VAL A 119 3.26 7.86 -7.92
C VAL A 119 2.83 7.67 -6.48
N PHE A 120 3.18 6.53 -5.85
CA PHE A 120 2.92 6.32 -4.44
C PHE A 120 3.64 7.35 -3.57
N VAL A 121 4.94 7.57 -3.78
CA VAL A 121 5.76 8.52 -3.00
C VAL A 121 5.16 9.93 -3.02
N ARG A 122 4.73 10.42 -4.19
CA ARG A 122 4.13 11.76 -4.30
C ARG A 122 2.76 11.88 -3.62
N ASN A 123 2.02 10.77 -3.53
CA ASN A 123 0.62 10.76 -3.11
C ASN A 123 0.37 9.90 -1.86
N TRP A 124 1.41 9.55 -1.10
CA TRP A 124 1.35 8.53 -0.05
C TRP A 124 0.31 8.84 1.02
N LYS A 125 0.15 10.12 1.36
CA LYS A 125 -0.87 10.58 2.31
C LYS A 125 -2.28 10.20 1.87
N CYS A 126 -2.59 10.25 0.58
CA CYS A 126 -3.88 9.86 0.04
C CYS A 126 -4.16 8.36 0.23
N PHE A 127 -3.13 7.51 0.12
CA PHE A 127 -3.27 6.07 0.34
C PHE A 127 -3.58 5.73 1.80
N LEU A 128 -3.12 6.57 2.75
CA LEU A 128 -3.29 6.34 4.19
C LEU A 128 -4.57 6.93 4.80
N PHE A 129 -5.49 7.49 4.00
CA PHE A 129 -6.85 7.78 4.49
C PHE A 129 -7.60 6.53 5.00
N PHE A 130 -7.14 5.33 4.60
CA PHE A 130 -7.58 4.05 5.15
C PHE A 130 -6.36 3.28 5.64
N ASP A 131 -6.10 3.33 6.94
CA ASP A 131 -4.93 2.77 7.62
C ASP A 131 -5.23 1.45 8.35
N ASP A 132 -6.32 0.77 7.97
CA ASP A 132 -6.74 -0.51 8.52
C ASP A 132 -5.86 -1.68 8.05
N GLY A 133 -4.58 -1.64 8.43
CA GLY A 133 -3.60 -2.68 8.14
C GLY A 133 -3.14 -2.80 6.68
N PRO A 134 -3.13 -1.76 5.83
CA PRO A 134 -2.74 -1.95 4.45
C PRO A 134 -1.26 -2.33 4.34
N ILE A 135 -0.95 -3.18 3.36
CA ILE A 135 0.42 -3.63 3.09
C ILE A 135 0.85 -3.13 1.71
N LEU A 136 1.97 -2.42 1.68
CA LEU A 136 2.66 -2.00 0.48
C LEU A 136 3.76 -3.01 0.12
N ILE A 137 3.75 -3.47 -1.13
CA ILE A 137 4.72 -4.42 -1.68
C ILE A 137 5.09 -4.07 -3.12
N SER A 138 6.22 -4.58 -3.60
CA SER A 138 6.49 -4.70 -5.04
C SER A 138 6.64 -6.18 -5.41
N PRO A 139 6.11 -6.67 -6.54
CA PRO A 139 6.27 -8.07 -6.96
C PRO A 139 7.73 -8.52 -7.09
N LYS A 140 8.61 -7.58 -7.48
CA LYS A 140 10.03 -7.86 -7.77
C LYS A 140 10.96 -7.65 -6.56
N GLN A 141 10.45 -7.07 -5.47
CA GLN A 141 11.26 -6.68 -4.30
C GLN A 141 10.83 -7.45 -3.06
N LYS A 142 11.78 -7.80 -2.19
CA LYS A 142 11.44 -8.52 -0.96
C LYS A 142 10.89 -7.60 0.13
N GLN A 143 11.26 -6.32 0.12
CA GLN A 143 10.80 -5.37 1.13
C GLN A 143 9.27 -5.24 1.12
N ALA A 144 8.69 -4.99 2.29
CA ALA A 144 7.30 -4.70 2.50
C ALA A 144 7.13 -3.69 3.63
N VAL A 145 6.01 -2.97 3.59
CA VAL A 145 5.59 -2.02 4.62
C VAL A 145 4.17 -2.35 5.02
N MET A 146 3.89 -2.43 6.32
CA MET A 146 2.52 -2.55 6.84
C MET A 146 2.22 -1.30 7.66
N PHE A 147 1.13 -0.62 7.33
CA PHE A 147 0.65 0.54 8.10
C PHE A 147 -0.42 0.08 9.07
N GLU A 148 -0.39 0.59 10.29
CA GLU A 148 -1.27 0.21 11.39
C GLU A 148 -2.13 1.41 11.83
N GLN A 149 -3.36 1.11 12.26
CA GLN A 149 -4.35 2.11 12.72
C GLN A 149 -3.89 2.94 13.92
N ASN A 150 -2.85 2.50 14.63
CA ASN A 150 -2.28 3.23 15.77
C ASN A 150 -1.26 4.31 15.34
N GLY A 151 -1.19 4.63 14.04
CA GLY A 151 -0.27 5.62 13.49
C GLY A 151 1.15 5.11 13.27
N GLN A 152 1.40 3.80 13.44
CA GLN A 152 2.70 3.17 13.21
C GLN A 152 2.77 2.43 11.87
N TYR A 153 3.97 2.25 11.36
CA TYR A 153 4.24 1.34 10.26
C TYR A 153 5.38 0.40 10.62
N LYS A 154 5.34 -0.79 10.04
CA LYS A 154 6.35 -1.85 10.17
C LYS A 154 7.07 -2.03 8.85
N LEU A 155 8.39 -2.07 8.89
CA LEU A 155 9.26 -2.31 7.75
C LEU A 155 9.84 -3.71 7.83
N GLY A 156 9.72 -4.46 6.75
CA GLY A 156 10.02 -5.88 6.76
C GLY A 156 10.40 -6.45 5.41
N VAL A 157 10.64 -7.76 5.40
CA VAL A 157 10.82 -8.53 4.18
C VAL A 157 9.83 -9.68 4.12
N ARG A 158 9.28 -9.89 2.93
CA ARG A 158 8.40 -11.03 2.65
C ARG A 158 9.21 -12.32 2.68
N GLY A 159 8.67 -13.32 3.37
CA GLY A 159 9.26 -14.65 3.52
C GLY A 159 9.02 -15.56 2.33
#